data_AF-A0A8J3IIQ1-F1
#
_entry.id   AF-A0A8J3IIQ1-F1
#
_cell.length_a   1.000
_cell.length_b   1.000
_cell.length_c   1.000
_cell.angle_alpha   90.00
_cell.angle_beta   90.00
_cell.angle_gamma   90.00
#
_symmetry.space_group_name_H-M   'P 1'
#
loop_
_entity.id
_entity.type
_entity.pdbx_description
1 polymer ?
#
loop_
_entity_poly.entity_id
_entity_poly.type
_entity_poly.pdbx_seq_one_letter_code
_entity_poly.pdbx_strand_id
1 'polypeptide(L)'
;MLKQKVAASILLALVVLALVLFLAARGSTAARQSTATSSVAPQPVSSPTWVDRQKKQGFRSQSQYIAAEAIIMARNLYGKQANQYYADAATMKTAYAYWQRTCQHADGSLCEAAKSGNLQCVTFLAGVFASIDDELPYVGDANRFWDLYQHKEGWQEIAPGAIQTSAPMLGDLVVASGGRAGHLAIIVDLKAPAKGQDGSITVAEANAPSAFEQLTWHANGQVDVWSGYRFQGLIRQQEIAPCLRQQATPTQQQWAALAMEVAVHYGTPEKYFLRQICQSGFQISDARGHALISSSGGIGIAQLPANIARNIPRCVTNFVQNAQNCDQRVGSLPTGVGIDPTVPAQALPAAAYTMSILYNHYRQNPLVQTAQDTLAAYTMALAAYNAGPSVVDNAVNTCGSVKTAGWLSCLDHQQADHHTRDYIRAVLGEKA
;
A
#
# COMPACT_ATOMS: atom_id res chain seq x y z
N MET A 1 -54.28 -16.00 55.49
CA MET A 1 -53.14 -15.35 54.80
C MET A 1 -52.13 -16.30 54.15
N LEU A 2 -51.85 -17.49 54.72
CA LEU A 2 -50.85 -18.41 54.13
C LEU A 2 -51.26 -19.00 52.76
N LYS A 3 -52.56 -19.28 52.53
CA LYS A 3 -53.08 -19.85 51.27
C LYS A 3 -52.97 -18.90 50.06
N GLN A 4 -53.01 -17.58 50.27
CA GLN A 4 -52.94 -16.59 49.20
C GLN A 4 -51.50 -16.42 48.67
N LYS A 5 -50.50 -16.54 49.54
CA LYS A 5 -49.08 -16.46 49.14
C LYS A 5 -48.66 -17.68 48.31
N VAL A 6 -49.15 -18.87 48.64
CA VAL A 6 -48.87 -20.09 47.87
C VAL A 6 -49.48 -20.02 46.46
N ALA A 7 -50.71 -19.50 46.34
CA ALA A 7 -51.34 -19.33 45.02
C ALA A 7 -50.59 -18.34 44.12
N ALA A 8 -50.09 -17.23 44.67
CA ALA A 8 -49.32 -16.24 43.91
C ALA A 8 -47.96 -16.78 43.44
N SER A 9 -47.28 -17.57 44.28
CA SER A 9 -45.99 -18.19 43.90
C SER A 9 -46.16 -19.27 42.82
N ILE A 10 -47.25 -20.04 42.85
CA ILE A 10 -47.54 -21.04 41.81
C ILE A 10 -47.86 -20.34 40.48
N LEU A 11 -48.63 -19.26 40.50
CA LEU A 11 -48.97 -18.52 39.29
C LEU A 11 -47.72 -17.89 38.63
N LEU A 12 -46.82 -17.33 39.45
CA LEU A 12 -45.57 -16.75 38.95
C LEU A 12 -44.64 -17.83 38.35
N ALA A 13 -44.55 -19.00 38.98
CA ALA A 13 -43.77 -20.11 38.46
C ALA A 13 -44.30 -20.63 37.11
N LEU A 14 -45.63 -20.69 36.95
CA LEU A 14 -46.26 -21.11 35.69
C LEU A 14 -46.06 -20.08 34.57
N VAL A 15 -46.11 -18.78 34.88
CA VAL A 15 -45.84 -17.72 33.90
C VAL A 15 -44.38 -17.74 33.44
N VAL A 16 -43.42 -17.91 34.36
CA VAL A 16 -42.00 -18.03 34.01
C VAL A 16 -41.74 -19.29 33.18
N LEU A 17 -42.34 -20.42 33.54
CA LEU A 17 -42.21 -21.66 32.78
C LEU A 17 -42.80 -21.53 31.36
N ALA A 18 -43.96 -20.89 31.23
CA ALA A 18 -44.57 -20.62 29.92
C ALA A 18 -43.68 -19.69 29.08
N LEU A 19 -43.05 -18.67 29.67
CA LEU A 19 -42.14 -17.77 28.97
C LEU A 19 -40.87 -18.49 28.50
N VAL A 20 -40.30 -19.37 29.33
CA VAL A 20 -39.14 -20.19 28.98
C VAL A 20 -39.47 -21.17 27.85
N LEU A 21 -40.65 -21.80 27.89
CA LEU A 21 -41.12 -22.69 26.82
C LEU A 21 -41.38 -21.92 25.51
N PHE A 22 -41.91 -20.70 25.58
CA PHE A 22 -42.11 -19.84 24.40
C PHE A 22 -40.79 -19.37 23.77
N LEU A 23 -39.78 -19.10 24.60
CA LEU A 23 -38.43 -18.75 24.14
C LEU A 23 -37.68 -19.97 23.57
N ALA A 24 -37.86 -21.16 24.16
CA ALA A 24 -37.28 -22.40 23.66
C ALA A 24 -37.92 -22.84 22.32
N ALA A 25 -39.23 -22.63 22.14
CA ALA A 25 -39.94 -22.95 20.90
C ALA A 25 -39.58 -22.02 19.72
N ARG A 26 -38.99 -20.84 19.96
CA ARG A 26 -38.47 -19.96 18.90
C ARG A 26 -37.07 -20.33 18.40
N GLY A 27 -36.40 -21.30 19.03
CA GLY A 27 -35.02 -21.68 18.71
C GLY A 27 -34.83 -22.82 17.70
N SER A 28 -35.89 -23.40 17.11
CA SER A 28 -35.73 -24.66 16.35
C SER A 28 -36.66 -24.81 15.15
N THR A 29 -36.56 -23.91 14.18
CA THR A 29 -36.91 -24.19 12.77
C THR A 29 -36.04 -23.38 11.82
N ALA A 30 -34.77 -23.77 11.70
CA ALA A 30 -33.93 -23.40 10.56
C ALA A 30 -32.86 -24.47 10.32
N ALA A 31 -33.28 -25.73 10.18
CA ALA A 31 -32.52 -26.69 9.38
C ALA A 31 -32.66 -26.26 7.91
N ARG A 32 -31.94 -25.21 7.53
CA ARG A 32 -31.72 -24.86 6.12
C ARG A 32 -30.99 -26.04 5.52
N GLN A 33 -31.67 -26.79 4.65
CA GLN A 33 -31.00 -27.63 3.67
C GLN A 33 -29.93 -26.76 3.01
N SER A 34 -28.68 -27.04 3.32
CA SER A 34 -27.53 -26.54 2.57
C SER A 34 -27.61 -27.23 1.22
N THR A 35 -28.38 -26.64 0.31
CA THR A 35 -28.15 -26.84 -1.11
C THR A 35 -26.71 -26.43 -1.33
N ALA A 36 -25.87 -27.39 -1.73
CA ALA A 36 -24.53 -27.12 -2.20
C ALA A 36 -24.66 -26.07 -3.31
N THR A 37 -24.44 -24.80 -2.98
CA THR A 37 -24.23 -23.75 -3.94
C THR A 37 -22.99 -24.14 -4.70
N SER A 38 -23.18 -24.72 -5.89
CA SER A 38 -22.11 -24.89 -6.87
C SER A 38 -21.32 -23.59 -6.89
N SER A 39 -20.01 -23.67 -6.64
CA SER A 39 -19.13 -22.51 -6.72
C SER A 39 -19.25 -21.97 -8.15
N VAL A 40 -20.05 -20.93 -8.34
CA VAL A 40 -20.17 -20.27 -9.63
C VAL A 40 -18.80 -19.68 -9.87
N ALA A 41 -18.12 -20.20 -10.89
CA ALA A 41 -16.83 -19.67 -11.32
C ALA A 41 -16.97 -18.15 -11.51
N PRO A 42 -15.93 -17.36 -11.17
CA PRO A 42 -15.98 -15.90 -11.27
C PRO A 42 -16.57 -15.49 -12.62
N GLN A 43 -17.67 -14.75 -12.60
CA GLN A 43 -18.24 -14.20 -13.82
C GLN A 43 -17.20 -13.27 -14.43
N PRO A 44 -16.87 -13.38 -15.73
CA PRO A 44 -15.92 -12.51 -16.38
C PRO A 44 -16.51 -11.09 -16.42
N VAL A 45 -16.16 -10.27 -15.44
CA VAL A 45 -16.38 -8.83 -15.49
C VAL A 45 -15.50 -8.28 -16.60
N SER A 46 -16.08 -7.51 -17.52
CA SER A 46 -15.32 -6.82 -18.57
C SER A 46 -14.26 -5.95 -17.91
N SER A 47 -13.02 -6.41 -18.00
CA SER A 47 -11.89 -5.80 -17.34
C SER A 47 -11.65 -4.36 -17.82
N PRO A 48 -11.19 -3.44 -16.95
CA PRO A 48 -10.68 -2.15 -17.40
C PRO A 48 -9.56 -2.39 -18.41
N THR A 49 -9.80 -2.03 -19.67
CA THR A 49 -8.90 -2.32 -20.81
C THR A 49 -7.56 -1.58 -20.73
N TRP A 50 -7.36 -0.74 -19.72
CA TRP A 50 -6.14 0.04 -19.55
C TRP A 50 -5.04 -0.71 -18.80
N VAL A 51 -5.36 -1.70 -17.94
CA VAL A 51 -4.33 -2.46 -17.19
C VAL A 51 -3.42 -3.27 -18.11
N ASP A 52 -4.01 -3.89 -19.14
CA ASP A 52 -3.24 -4.67 -20.11
C ASP A 52 -2.41 -3.77 -21.05
N ARG A 53 -2.78 -2.47 -21.14
CA ARG A 53 -2.02 -1.46 -21.88
C ARG A 53 -0.92 -0.81 -21.05
N GLN A 54 -1.13 -0.56 -19.75
CA GLN A 54 -0.14 0.08 -18.89
C GLN A 54 0.97 -0.85 -18.38
N LYS A 55 0.74 -2.17 -18.28
CA LYS A 55 1.85 -3.13 -18.07
C LYS A 55 2.96 -3.01 -19.12
N LYS A 56 2.67 -2.40 -20.28
CA LYS A 56 3.65 -2.11 -21.35
C LYS A 56 4.21 -0.68 -21.35
N GLN A 57 3.61 0.26 -20.60
CA GLN A 57 3.95 1.69 -20.67
C GLN A 57 4.52 2.28 -19.37
N GLY A 58 4.62 1.47 -18.30
CA GLY A 58 5.06 1.92 -16.98
C GLY A 58 4.00 2.73 -16.25
N PHE A 59 3.99 2.63 -14.91
CA PHE A 59 3.17 3.51 -14.07
C PHE A 59 3.84 4.89 -13.99
N ARG A 60 3.05 5.95 -14.10
CA ARG A 60 3.54 7.35 -14.11
C ARG A 60 3.34 8.08 -12.79
N SER A 61 2.59 7.48 -11.87
CA SER A 61 2.36 8.02 -10.53
C SER A 61 1.99 6.90 -9.57
N GLN A 62 2.18 7.15 -8.28
CA GLN A 62 1.82 6.20 -7.22
C GLN A 62 0.33 5.87 -7.25
N SER A 63 -0.51 6.86 -7.56
CA SER A 63 -1.95 6.67 -7.66
C SER A 63 -2.33 5.69 -8.79
N GLN A 64 -1.55 5.64 -9.89
CA GLN A 64 -1.72 4.60 -10.91
C GLN A 64 -1.33 3.21 -10.41
N TYR A 65 -0.30 3.11 -9.56
CA TYR A 65 0.11 1.83 -8.98
C TYR A 65 -0.92 1.31 -7.96
N ILE A 66 -1.44 2.19 -7.08
CA ILE A 66 -2.57 1.90 -6.19
C ILE A 66 -3.77 1.38 -6.99
N ALA A 67 -4.15 2.07 -8.07
CA ALA A 67 -5.24 1.65 -8.93
C ALA A 67 -4.97 0.28 -9.59
N ALA A 68 -3.76 0.04 -10.07
CA ALA A 68 -3.40 -1.22 -10.69
C ALA A 68 -3.46 -2.39 -9.70
N GLU A 69 -2.94 -2.20 -8.49
CA GLU A 69 -3.00 -3.21 -7.44
C GLU A 69 -4.44 -3.45 -6.96
N ALA A 70 -5.25 -2.39 -6.85
CA ALA A 70 -6.68 -2.51 -6.59
C ALA A 70 -7.39 -3.36 -7.63
N ILE A 71 -7.08 -3.20 -8.93
CA ILE A 71 -7.63 -4.04 -9.99
C ILE A 71 -7.17 -5.49 -9.86
N ILE A 72 -5.88 -5.72 -9.59
CA ILE A 72 -5.32 -7.07 -9.42
C ILE A 72 -6.01 -7.80 -8.27
N MET A 73 -6.16 -7.16 -7.12
CA MET A 73 -6.84 -7.73 -5.97
C MET A 73 -8.34 -7.92 -6.24
N ALA A 74 -9.04 -6.91 -6.75
CA ALA A 74 -10.49 -6.98 -7.03
C ALA A 74 -10.84 -8.10 -8.03
N ARG A 75 -9.99 -8.37 -9.03
CA ARG A 75 -10.16 -9.51 -9.96
C ARG A 75 -10.11 -10.88 -9.29
N ASN A 76 -9.49 -10.99 -8.12
CA ASN A 76 -9.41 -12.22 -7.34
C ASN A 76 -10.50 -12.32 -6.27
N LEU A 77 -11.39 -11.33 -6.18
CA LEU A 77 -12.58 -11.39 -5.34
C LEU A 77 -13.71 -12.14 -6.04
N TYR A 78 -14.48 -12.90 -5.27
CA TYR A 78 -15.64 -13.64 -5.75
C TYR A 78 -16.75 -13.68 -4.69
N GLY A 79 -17.83 -14.41 -5.00
CA GLY A 79 -19.03 -14.47 -4.17
C GLY A 79 -20.01 -13.34 -4.46
N LYS A 80 -21.20 -13.41 -3.85
CA LYS A 80 -22.32 -12.50 -4.13
C LYS A 80 -22.05 -11.02 -3.81
N GLN A 81 -21.08 -10.76 -2.93
CA GLN A 81 -20.71 -9.41 -2.48
C GLN A 81 -19.23 -9.10 -2.75
N ALA A 82 -18.59 -9.81 -3.69
CA ALA A 82 -17.17 -9.66 -3.98
C ALA A 82 -16.30 -9.60 -2.70
N ASN A 83 -16.58 -10.49 -1.76
CA ASN A 83 -15.98 -10.46 -0.41
C ASN A 83 -15.32 -11.80 -0.04
N GLN A 84 -15.28 -12.74 -0.98
CA GLN A 84 -14.55 -14.00 -0.88
C GLN A 84 -13.27 -13.89 -1.70
N TYR A 85 -12.22 -14.55 -1.24
CA TYR A 85 -10.92 -14.63 -1.90
C TYR A 85 -10.24 -15.96 -1.54
N TYR A 86 -9.21 -16.33 -2.29
CA TYR A 86 -8.33 -17.45 -1.97
C TYR A 86 -7.07 -16.91 -1.30
N ALA A 87 -6.80 -17.35 -0.06
CA ALA A 87 -5.67 -16.85 0.73
C ALA A 87 -4.30 -17.22 0.12
N ASP A 88 -4.25 -18.30 -0.66
CA ASP A 88 -3.07 -18.79 -1.37
C ASP A 88 -2.92 -18.21 -2.79
N ALA A 89 -3.87 -17.38 -3.25
CA ALA A 89 -3.71 -16.68 -4.53
C ALA A 89 -2.47 -15.77 -4.46
N ALA A 90 -1.61 -15.87 -5.47
CA ALA A 90 -0.35 -15.12 -5.51
C ALA A 90 -0.55 -13.60 -5.34
N THR A 91 -1.63 -13.07 -5.89
CA THR A 91 -2.04 -11.66 -5.81
C THR A 91 -2.62 -11.25 -4.47
N MET A 92 -3.07 -12.19 -3.64
CA MET A 92 -3.61 -11.92 -2.31
C MET A 92 -2.58 -12.11 -1.20
N LYS A 93 -1.42 -12.71 -1.52
CA LYS A 93 -0.44 -13.15 -0.51
C LYS A 93 0.08 -12.00 0.36
N THR A 94 0.38 -10.85 -0.23
CA THR A 94 0.89 -9.69 0.53
C THR A 94 -0.19 -9.09 1.41
N ALA A 95 -1.38 -8.83 0.85
CA ALA A 95 -2.55 -8.36 1.61
C ALA A 95 -2.92 -9.33 2.76
N TYR A 96 -2.90 -10.64 2.51
CA TYR A 96 -3.20 -11.65 3.50
C TYR A 96 -2.16 -11.67 4.63
N ALA A 97 -0.87 -11.60 4.30
CA ALA A 97 0.20 -11.50 5.30
C ALA A 97 0.05 -10.23 6.16
N TYR A 98 -0.35 -9.10 5.55
CA TYR A 98 -0.69 -7.89 6.29
C TYR A 98 -1.86 -8.10 7.25
N TRP A 99 -2.95 -8.75 6.83
CA TRP A 99 -4.09 -9.03 7.71
C TRP A 99 -3.72 -10.00 8.83
N GLN A 100 -2.87 -11.00 8.57
CA GLN A 100 -2.33 -11.88 9.60
C GLN A 100 -1.55 -11.09 10.64
N ARG A 101 -0.69 -10.17 10.22
CA ARG A 101 0.09 -9.34 11.16
C ARG A 101 -0.80 -8.39 11.97
N THR A 102 -1.80 -7.78 11.35
CA THR A 102 -2.52 -6.64 11.93
C THR A 102 -3.81 -7.01 12.64
N CYS A 103 -4.43 -8.14 12.30
CA CYS A 103 -5.72 -8.50 12.88
C CYS A 103 -5.93 -10.01 13.11
N GLN A 104 -4.86 -10.81 13.23
CA GLN A 104 -4.97 -12.21 13.62
C GLN A 104 -5.27 -12.37 15.12
N HIS A 105 -6.22 -13.25 15.43
CA HIS A 105 -6.53 -13.68 16.78
C HIS A 105 -5.55 -14.75 17.28
N ALA A 106 -5.53 -15.02 18.59
CA ALA A 106 -4.61 -15.98 19.19
C ALA A 106 -4.78 -17.43 18.65
N ASP A 107 -5.95 -17.75 18.09
CA ASP A 107 -6.25 -19.04 17.46
C ASP A 107 -5.79 -19.14 15.99
N GLY A 108 -5.13 -18.09 15.49
CA GLY A 108 -4.65 -18.01 14.11
C GLY A 108 -5.69 -17.53 13.10
N SER A 109 -6.95 -17.34 13.50
CA SER A 109 -8.00 -16.81 12.61
C SER A 109 -7.85 -15.31 12.39
N LEU A 110 -8.24 -14.82 11.20
CA LEU A 110 -8.28 -13.38 10.92
C LEU A 110 -9.47 -12.72 11.61
N CYS A 111 -9.39 -11.42 11.85
CA CYS A 111 -10.53 -10.60 12.26
C CYS A 111 -11.70 -10.73 11.27
N GLU A 112 -12.94 -10.58 11.77
CA GLU A 112 -14.16 -10.73 10.96
C GLU A 112 -14.12 -9.95 9.64
N ALA A 113 -13.59 -8.72 9.68
CA ALA A 113 -13.53 -7.85 8.51
C ALA A 113 -12.54 -8.30 7.42
N ALA A 114 -11.62 -9.22 7.74
CA ALA A 114 -10.64 -9.76 6.81
C ALA A 114 -10.93 -11.21 6.41
N LYS A 115 -11.91 -11.88 7.03
CA LYS A 115 -12.26 -13.27 6.68
C LYS A 115 -12.83 -13.35 5.25
N SER A 116 -12.40 -14.35 4.48
CA SER A 116 -13.02 -14.65 3.18
C SER A 116 -14.50 -14.96 3.38
N GLY A 117 -15.37 -14.30 2.61
CA GLY A 117 -16.83 -14.30 2.79
C GLY A 117 -17.36 -13.14 3.63
N ASN A 118 -16.47 -12.35 4.24
CA ASN A 118 -16.81 -11.17 5.02
C ASN A 118 -15.78 -10.03 4.85
N LEU A 119 -14.96 -10.06 3.78
CA LEU A 119 -13.96 -9.03 3.52
C LEU A 119 -14.65 -7.65 3.37
N GLN A 120 -14.31 -6.71 4.24
CA GLN A 120 -14.90 -5.36 4.26
C GLN A 120 -14.10 -4.39 3.39
N CYS A 121 -14.76 -3.32 2.92
CA CYS A 121 -14.18 -2.32 2.01
C CYS A 121 -12.89 -1.69 2.56
N VAL A 122 -12.87 -1.27 3.83
CA VAL A 122 -11.67 -0.67 4.46
C VAL A 122 -10.53 -1.69 4.55
N THR A 123 -10.83 -2.96 4.83
CA THR A 123 -9.83 -4.04 4.91
C THR A 123 -9.26 -4.39 3.54
N PHE A 124 -10.10 -4.34 2.50
CA PHE A 124 -9.65 -4.45 1.10
C PHE A 124 -8.68 -3.31 0.73
N LEU A 125 -9.04 -2.05 1.01
CA LEU A 125 -8.16 -0.90 0.82
C LEU A 125 -6.83 -1.09 1.56
N ALA A 126 -6.86 -1.45 2.85
CA ALA A 126 -5.64 -1.69 3.63
C ALA A 126 -4.77 -2.79 3.01
N GLY A 127 -5.39 -3.84 2.46
CA GLY A 127 -4.68 -4.87 1.70
C GLY A 127 -4.01 -4.35 0.44
N VAL A 128 -4.70 -3.51 -0.36
CA VAL A 128 -4.12 -2.89 -1.57
C VAL A 128 -2.90 -2.04 -1.23
N PHE A 129 -3.03 -1.19 -0.21
CA PHE A 129 -1.95 -0.32 0.25
C PHE A 129 -0.77 -1.11 0.84
N ALA A 130 -1.05 -2.20 1.58
CA ALA A 130 -0.01 -3.10 2.05
C ALA A 130 0.69 -3.87 0.93
N SER A 131 -0.02 -4.22 -0.15
CA SER A 131 0.57 -4.88 -1.33
C SER A 131 1.60 -4.02 -2.07
N ILE A 132 1.56 -2.70 -1.88
CA ILE A 132 2.54 -1.75 -2.44
C ILE A 132 3.51 -1.20 -1.39
N ASP A 133 3.59 -1.85 -0.22
CA ASP A 133 4.43 -1.44 0.93
C ASP A 133 4.16 0.02 1.40
N ASP A 134 2.91 0.48 1.32
CA ASP A 134 2.50 1.80 1.77
C ASP A 134 1.23 1.76 2.61
N GLU A 135 1.34 1.14 3.80
CA GLU A 135 0.21 0.95 4.69
C GLU A 135 -0.56 2.25 4.99
N LEU A 136 -1.89 2.14 5.00
CA LEU A 136 -2.77 3.26 5.35
C LEU A 136 -2.47 3.76 6.77
N PRO A 137 -2.35 5.08 6.99
CA PRO A 137 -2.12 5.63 8.33
C PRO A 137 -3.22 5.31 9.32
N TYR A 138 -4.45 5.12 8.82
CA TYR A 138 -5.61 4.74 9.63
C TYR A 138 -6.46 3.71 8.89
N VAL A 139 -6.84 2.68 9.63
CA VAL A 139 -7.76 1.61 9.23
C VAL A 139 -8.86 1.55 10.28
N GLY A 140 -10.13 1.66 9.88
CA GLY A 140 -11.24 1.77 10.82
C GLY A 140 -12.61 1.86 10.14
N ASP A 141 -13.59 2.46 10.82
CA ASP A 141 -14.93 2.70 10.28
C ASP A 141 -14.88 3.70 9.10
N ALA A 142 -15.48 3.36 7.96
CA ALA A 142 -15.45 4.23 6.79
C ALA A 142 -16.19 5.55 6.99
N ASN A 143 -17.19 5.63 7.89
CA ASN A 143 -17.84 6.90 8.24
C ASN A 143 -16.86 7.90 8.89
N ARG A 144 -15.80 7.42 9.53
CA ARG A 144 -14.78 8.26 10.18
C ARG A 144 -13.60 8.56 9.29
N PHE A 145 -13.53 7.92 8.11
CA PHE A 145 -12.34 7.97 7.27
C PHE A 145 -12.04 9.39 6.78
N TRP A 146 -13.09 10.15 6.43
CA TRP A 146 -12.97 11.56 6.06
C TRP A 146 -12.29 12.40 7.15
N ASP A 147 -12.78 12.30 8.38
CA ASP A 147 -12.27 13.09 9.51
C ASP A 147 -10.87 12.62 9.95
N LEU A 148 -10.58 11.33 9.87
CA LEU A 148 -9.28 10.76 10.25
C LEU A 148 -8.15 11.16 9.29
N TYR A 149 -8.48 11.39 8.02
CA TYR A 149 -7.50 11.83 7.03
C TYR A 149 -7.38 13.34 6.94
N GLN A 150 -8.24 14.09 7.62
CA GLN A 150 -8.24 15.54 7.60
C GLN A 150 -6.87 16.12 8.00
N HIS A 151 -6.25 16.88 7.10
CA HIS A 151 -4.92 17.49 7.21
C HIS A 151 -3.79 16.47 7.45
N LYS A 152 -3.99 15.21 7.04
CA LYS A 152 -2.97 14.18 7.20
C LYS A 152 -1.82 14.42 6.22
N GLU A 153 -0.61 14.48 6.75
CA GLU A 153 0.60 14.66 5.94
C GLU A 153 0.73 13.57 4.86
N GLY A 154 0.95 13.98 3.61
CA GLY A 154 1.00 13.09 2.44
C GLY A 154 -0.37 12.74 1.86
N TRP A 155 -1.45 13.32 2.36
CA TRP A 155 -2.81 13.10 1.89
C TRP A 155 -3.52 14.42 1.62
N GLN A 156 -4.47 14.37 0.68
CA GLN A 156 -5.27 15.50 0.27
C GLN A 156 -6.74 15.11 0.21
N GLU A 157 -7.57 15.89 0.86
CA GLU A 157 -9.02 15.79 0.78
C GLU A 157 -9.52 16.66 -0.36
N ILE A 158 -10.36 16.09 -1.21
CA ILE A 158 -11.05 16.79 -2.28
C ILE A 158 -12.53 16.76 -1.94
N ALA A 159 -12.99 17.85 -1.31
CA ALA A 159 -14.39 18.00 -0.93
C ALA A 159 -15.31 17.91 -2.17
N PRO A 160 -16.60 17.56 -2.02
CA PRO A 160 -17.49 17.34 -3.17
C PRO A 160 -17.60 18.57 -4.08
N GLY A 161 -17.64 19.77 -3.50
CA GLY A 161 -17.66 21.02 -4.27
C GLY A 161 -16.34 21.35 -4.98
N ALA A 162 -15.23 20.70 -4.62
CA ALA A 162 -13.91 20.93 -5.21
C ALA A 162 -13.60 20.00 -6.40
N ILE A 163 -14.45 19.01 -6.68
CA ILE A 163 -14.22 18.04 -7.78
C ILE A 163 -14.14 18.71 -9.15
N GLN A 164 -14.84 19.85 -9.34
CA GLN A 164 -14.78 20.60 -10.59
C GLN A 164 -13.39 21.21 -10.84
N THR A 165 -12.67 21.59 -9.79
CA THR A 165 -11.35 22.22 -9.89
C THR A 165 -10.21 21.24 -9.61
N SER A 166 -10.51 20.12 -8.97
CA SER A 166 -9.60 19.02 -8.67
C SER A 166 -10.24 17.71 -9.13
N ALA A 167 -10.13 17.44 -10.44
CA ALA A 167 -10.73 16.26 -11.04
C ALA A 167 -10.28 14.97 -10.33
N PRO A 168 -11.17 13.95 -10.23
CA PRO A 168 -10.80 12.62 -9.73
C PRO A 168 -9.67 12.02 -10.56
N MET A 169 -8.81 11.25 -9.90
CA MET A 169 -7.67 10.56 -10.51
C MET A 169 -7.68 9.08 -10.13
N LEU A 170 -7.02 8.26 -10.93
CA LEU A 170 -6.74 6.87 -10.57
C LEU A 170 -6.06 6.81 -9.19
N GLY A 171 -6.46 5.87 -8.35
CA GLY A 171 -5.90 5.67 -7.01
C GLY A 171 -6.52 6.55 -5.91
N ASP A 172 -7.33 7.55 -6.27
CA ASP A 172 -8.11 8.29 -5.27
C ASP A 172 -9.07 7.35 -4.53
N LEU A 173 -9.26 7.58 -3.24
CA LEU A 173 -10.23 6.89 -2.42
C LEU A 173 -11.56 7.64 -2.49
N VAL A 174 -12.60 6.99 -3.01
CA VAL A 174 -13.97 7.48 -2.93
C VAL A 174 -14.48 7.25 -1.52
N VAL A 175 -14.89 8.32 -0.84
CA VAL A 175 -15.40 8.26 0.54
C VAL A 175 -16.90 8.52 0.56
N ALA A 176 -17.67 7.59 1.12
CA ALA A 176 -19.11 7.76 1.28
C ALA A 176 -19.56 7.48 2.71
N SER A 177 -20.33 8.41 3.26
CA SER A 177 -21.01 8.26 4.55
C SER A 177 -22.38 7.61 4.38
N GLY A 178 -22.84 6.86 5.37
CA GLY A 178 -24.14 6.20 5.34
C GLY A 178 -24.06 4.75 5.79
N GLY A 179 -25.18 4.03 5.70
CA GLY A 179 -25.26 2.67 6.22
C GLY A 179 -24.84 2.57 7.70
N ARG A 180 -24.31 1.41 8.10
CA ARG A 180 -23.81 1.21 9.47
C ARG A 180 -22.37 1.67 9.68
N ALA A 181 -21.55 1.67 8.63
CA ALA A 181 -20.10 1.85 8.73
C ALA A 181 -19.51 2.69 7.59
N GLY A 182 -20.31 3.34 6.75
CA GLY A 182 -19.83 4.04 5.55
C GLY A 182 -19.36 3.06 4.47
N HIS A 183 -18.77 3.61 3.42
CA HIS A 183 -18.19 2.80 2.34
C HIS A 183 -17.01 3.50 1.67
N LEU A 184 -16.03 2.70 1.22
CA LEU A 184 -14.83 3.18 0.55
C LEU A 184 -14.56 2.34 -0.69
N ALA A 185 -14.02 2.98 -1.72
CA ALA A 185 -13.55 2.29 -2.91
C ALA A 185 -12.36 3.04 -3.53
N ILE A 186 -11.58 2.37 -4.38
CA ILE A 186 -10.43 2.97 -5.08
C ILE A 186 -10.84 3.28 -6.52
N ILE A 187 -10.59 4.49 -7.02
CA ILE A 187 -10.83 4.83 -8.43
C ILE A 187 -9.83 4.07 -9.30
N VAL A 188 -10.35 3.28 -10.23
CA VAL A 188 -9.57 2.45 -11.13
C VAL A 188 -9.84 2.72 -12.59
N ASP A 189 -10.86 3.49 -12.97
CA ASP A 189 -10.99 4.04 -14.32
C ASP A 189 -11.83 5.32 -14.25
N LEU A 190 -11.72 6.20 -15.23
CA LEU A 190 -12.50 7.43 -15.26
C LEU A 190 -12.73 7.95 -16.68
N LYS A 191 -13.91 8.52 -16.87
CA LYS A 191 -14.28 9.34 -18.03
C LYS A 191 -14.78 10.66 -17.50
N ALA A 192 -14.06 11.75 -17.75
CA ALA A 192 -14.48 13.07 -17.29
C ALA A 192 -15.77 13.55 -17.99
N PRO A 193 -16.64 14.30 -17.31
CA PRO A 193 -17.75 15.00 -17.92
C PRO A 193 -17.27 15.92 -19.03
N ALA A 194 -17.99 15.97 -20.14
CA ALA A 194 -17.63 16.80 -21.28
C ALA A 194 -18.87 17.30 -22.02
N LYS A 195 -18.87 18.58 -22.40
CA LYS A 195 -19.95 19.20 -23.21
C LYS A 195 -21.35 19.00 -22.59
N GLY A 196 -21.45 19.14 -21.27
CA GLY A 196 -22.70 18.96 -20.53
C GLY A 196 -23.17 17.51 -20.38
N GLN A 197 -22.39 16.53 -20.86
CA GLN A 197 -22.63 15.11 -20.62
C GLN A 197 -21.91 14.65 -19.36
N ASP A 198 -22.59 13.81 -18.61
CA ASP A 198 -22.02 13.15 -17.44
C ASP A 198 -20.86 12.22 -17.85
N GLY A 199 -19.89 12.16 -16.96
CA GLY A 199 -18.79 11.22 -16.97
C GLY A 199 -19.09 9.95 -16.17
N SER A 200 -18.06 9.15 -15.97
CA SER A 200 -18.12 7.96 -15.12
C SER A 200 -16.83 7.78 -14.33
N ILE A 201 -16.96 7.16 -13.16
CA ILE A 201 -15.84 6.72 -12.32
C ILE A 201 -16.03 5.23 -12.10
N THR A 202 -15.06 4.41 -12.50
CA THR A 202 -15.07 2.98 -12.14
C THR A 202 -14.23 2.82 -10.88
N VAL A 203 -14.77 2.11 -9.90
CA VAL A 203 -14.11 1.85 -8.63
C VAL A 203 -13.86 0.35 -8.42
N ALA A 204 -12.80 0.02 -7.70
CA ALA A 204 -12.52 -1.32 -7.20
C ALA A 204 -12.77 -1.38 -5.69
N GLU A 205 -13.46 -2.42 -5.23
CA GLU A 205 -13.93 -2.54 -3.86
C GLU A 205 -14.22 -3.98 -3.42
N ALA A 206 -14.50 -4.14 -2.13
CA ALA A 206 -15.03 -5.36 -1.53
C ALA A 206 -16.31 -5.06 -0.74
N ASN A 207 -17.11 -6.10 -0.48
CA ASN A 207 -18.41 -6.01 0.19
C ASN A 207 -19.45 -5.19 -0.60
N ALA A 208 -19.42 -5.29 -1.92
CA ALA A 208 -20.36 -4.66 -2.83
C ALA A 208 -20.92 -5.70 -3.82
N PRO A 209 -22.09 -5.47 -4.45
CA PRO A 209 -22.63 -6.37 -5.48
C PRO A 209 -21.63 -6.86 -6.53
N SER A 210 -20.62 -6.05 -6.85
CA SER A 210 -19.50 -6.39 -7.74
C SER A 210 -18.16 -5.90 -7.19
N ALA A 211 -17.06 -6.54 -7.59
CA ALA A 211 -15.71 -6.07 -7.27
C ALA A 211 -15.34 -4.78 -8.02
N PHE A 212 -16.07 -4.50 -9.11
CA PHE A 212 -15.99 -3.29 -9.90
C PHE A 212 -17.37 -2.67 -10.06
N GLU A 213 -17.52 -1.42 -9.66
CA GLU A 213 -18.75 -0.65 -9.82
C GLU A 213 -18.50 0.64 -10.59
N GLN A 214 -19.52 1.12 -11.28
CA GLN A 214 -19.48 2.37 -12.03
C GLN A 214 -20.37 3.40 -11.36
N LEU A 215 -19.74 4.49 -10.93
CA LEU A 215 -20.36 5.66 -10.34
C LEU A 215 -20.57 6.73 -11.42
N THR A 216 -21.66 7.48 -11.33
CA THR A 216 -21.92 8.61 -12.23
C THR A 216 -21.17 9.84 -11.73
N TRP A 217 -20.36 10.44 -12.60
CA TRP A 217 -19.75 11.75 -12.33
C TRP A 217 -20.50 12.79 -13.15
N HIS A 218 -21.33 13.59 -12.50
CA HIS A 218 -22.18 14.56 -13.19
C HIS A 218 -21.39 15.75 -13.73
N ALA A 219 -21.88 16.35 -14.82
CA ALA A 219 -21.31 17.57 -15.38
C ALA A 219 -21.30 18.76 -14.40
N ASN A 220 -22.17 18.74 -13.39
CA ASN A 220 -22.17 19.73 -12.30
C ASN A 220 -21.16 19.41 -11.17
N GLY A 221 -20.30 18.41 -11.33
CA GLY A 221 -19.30 18.01 -10.35
C GLY A 221 -19.80 17.11 -9.21
N GLN A 222 -21.09 16.79 -9.15
CA GLN A 222 -21.62 15.81 -8.20
C GLN A 222 -21.19 14.39 -8.61
N VAL A 223 -21.07 13.51 -7.62
CA VAL A 223 -20.79 12.09 -7.84
C VAL A 223 -21.89 11.29 -7.15
N ASP A 224 -22.61 10.49 -7.93
CA ASP A 224 -23.56 9.51 -7.39
C ASP A 224 -22.79 8.32 -6.85
N VAL A 225 -23.12 7.94 -5.61
CA VAL A 225 -22.55 6.77 -4.93
C VAL A 225 -23.63 5.72 -4.70
N TRP A 226 -23.27 4.61 -4.06
CA TRP A 226 -24.18 3.50 -3.73
C TRP A 226 -25.48 3.98 -3.06
N SER A 227 -26.59 3.30 -3.35
CA SER A 227 -27.89 3.62 -2.78
C SER A 227 -27.86 3.61 -1.25
N GLY A 228 -28.38 4.65 -0.61
CA GLY A 228 -28.36 4.82 0.85
C GLY A 228 -27.07 5.43 1.42
N TYR A 229 -26.11 5.76 0.56
CA TYR A 229 -24.90 6.48 0.92
C TYR A 229 -24.91 7.92 0.38
N ARG A 230 -24.10 8.77 1.00
CA ARG A 230 -23.83 10.15 0.61
C ARG A 230 -22.34 10.30 0.37
N PHE A 231 -21.99 10.78 -0.82
CA PHE A 231 -20.62 11.11 -1.18
C PHE A 231 -20.04 12.20 -0.27
N GLN A 232 -18.93 11.90 0.40
CA GLN A 232 -18.23 12.85 1.29
C GLN A 232 -17.09 13.57 0.57
N GLY A 233 -16.49 12.97 -0.46
CA GLY A 233 -15.38 13.52 -1.20
C GLY A 233 -14.39 12.45 -1.62
N LEU A 234 -13.22 12.88 -2.08
CA LEU A 234 -12.10 11.98 -2.39
C LEU A 234 -10.97 12.20 -1.38
N ILE A 235 -10.25 11.13 -1.06
CA ILE A 235 -8.96 11.20 -0.39
C ILE A 235 -7.90 10.76 -1.39
N ARG A 236 -7.00 11.68 -1.72
CA ARG A 236 -5.88 11.44 -2.62
C ARG A 236 -4.62 11.28 -1.80
N GLN A 237 -3.89 10.19 -2.04
CA GLN A 237 -2.51 10.15 -1.58
C GLN A 237 -1.67 11.09 -2.44
N GLN A 238 -1.06 12.08 -1.81
CA GLN A 238 -0.15 12.98 -2.51
C GLN A 238 1.18 12.27 -2.78
N GLU A 239 1.77 12.58 -3.93
CA GLU A 239 3.04 12.00 -4.35
C GLU A 239 4.10 12.17 -3.24
N ILE A 240 4.65 11.03 -2.80
CA ILE A 240 5.37 10.95 -1.54
C ILE A 240 6.80 11.50 -1.62
N ALA A 241 7.23 11.95 -2.80
CA ALA A 241 8.46 12.70 -3.00
C ALA A 241 8.24 14.18 -2.62
N PRO A 242 8.51 14.63 -1.38
CA PRO A 242 8.17 15.99 -0.95
C PRO A 242 9.04 17.03 -1.67
N CYS A 243 10.15 16.59 -2.26
CA CYS A 243 11.03 17.41 -3.09
C CYS A 243 10.45 17.68 -4.49
N LEU A 244 9.48 16.89 -4.96
CA LEU A 244 8.81 17.03 -6.26
C LEU A 244 7.52 17.84 -6.18
N ARG A 245 7.33 18.66 -5.13
CA ARG A 245 6.21 19.62 -5.01
C ARG A 245 6.04 20.46 -6.29
N GLN A 246 4.90 21.16 -6.40
CA GLN A 246 4.31 21.87 -7.56
C GLN A 246 5.22 22.53 -8.64
N GLN A 247 6.52 22.67 -8.43
CA GLN A 247 7.52 23.23 -9.35
C GLN A 247 8.49 22.18 -9.93
N ALA A 248 8.21 20.87 -9.83
CA ALA A 248 9.03 19.86 -10.49
C ALA A 248 9.10 20.12 -12.01
N THR A 249 10.32 20.15 -12.55
CA THR A 249 10.55 20.26 -13.99
C THR A 249 10.08 18.98 -14.71
N PRO A 250 9.73 19.04 -16.01
CA PRO A 250 9.38 17.84 -16.78
C PRO A 250 10.45 16.74 -16.70
N THR A 251 11.73 17.12 -16.65
CA THR A 251 12.85 16.19 -16.49
C THR A 251 12.84 15.50 -15.12
N GLN A 252 12.57 16.23 -14.03
CA GLN A 252 12.44 15.62 -12.71
C GLN A 252 11.26 14.67 -12.63
N GLN A 253 10.13 14.99 -13.28
CA GLN A 253 8.97 14.09 -13.39
C GLN A 253 9.30 12.81 -14.17
N GLN A 254 10.09 12.91 -15.25
CA GLN A 254 10.57 11.72 -15.98
C GLN A 254 11.45 10.83 -15.09
N TRP A 255 12.34 11.42 -14.29
CA TRP A 255 13.16 10.66 -13.34
C TRP A 255 12.36 10.06 -12.19
N ALA A 256 11.31 10.74 -11.72
CA ALA A 256 10.38 10.19 -10.74
C ALA A 256 9.66 8.95 -11.29
N ALA A 257 9.12 9.05 -12.50
CA ALA A 257 8.48 7.92 -13.17
C ALA A 257 9.45 6.75 -13.37
N LEU A 258 10.68 7.02 -13.80
CA LEU A 258 11.71 5.98 -13.92
C LEU A 258 12.05 5.36 -12.55
N ALA A 259 12.21 6.18 -11.50
CA ALA A 259 12.52 5.71 -10.15
C ALA A 259 11.42 4.79 -9.60
N MET A 260 10.16 5.11 -9.85
CA MET A 260 9.03 4.25 -9.53
C MET A 260 9.09 2.93 -10.29
N GLU A 261 9.25 2.99 -11.61
CA GLU A 261 9.29 1.79 -12.47
C GLU A 261 10.38 0.80 -12.02
N VAL A 262 11.57 1.30 -11.72
CA VAL A 262 12.68 0.45 -11.23
C VAL A 262 12.48 -0.03 -9.81
N ALA A 263 11.82 0.75 -8.95
CA ALA A 263 11.50 0.34 -7.58
C ALA A 263 10.55 -0.87 -7.60
N VAL A 264 9.46 -0.79 -8.38
CA VAL A 264 8.56 -1.94 -8.62
C VAL A 264 9.33 -3.12 -9.17
N HIS A 265 10.15 -2.89 -10.19
CA HIS A 265 10.90 -3.95 -10.86
C HIS A 265 11.79 -4.73 -9.89
N TYR A 266 12.54 -4.02 -9.05
CA TYR A 266 13.48 -4.64 -8.11
C TYR A 266 12.84 -4.98 -6.76
N GLY A 267 11.54 -4.75 -6.57
CA GLY A 267 10.87 -5.00 -5.28
C GLY A 267 11.37 -4.10 -4.15
N THR A 268 11.73 -2.85 -4.48
CA THR A 268 12.03 -1.81 -3.51
C THR A 268 10.76 -1.01 -3.24
N PRO A 269 10.37 -0.77 -1.97
CA PRO A 269 9.23 0.10 -1.65
C PRO A 269 9.34 1.49 -2.32
N GLU A 270 8.45 1.78 -3.28
CA GLU A 270 8.51 2.98 -4.13
C GLU A 270 8.56 4.27 -3.31
N LYS A 271 7.70 4.34 -2.30
CA LYS A 271 7.57 5.47 -1.37
C LYS A 271 8.91 5.90 -0.81
N TYR A 272 9.63 4.95 -0.25
CA TYR A 272 10.90 5.25 0.40
C TYR A 272 12.01 5.44 -0.62
N PHE A 273 11.96 4.72 -1.75
CA PHE A 273 12.91 4.92 -2.83
C PHE A 273 12.82 6.35 -3.41
N LEU A 274 11.62 6.85 -3.68
CA LEU A 274 11.42 8.23 -4.13
C LEU A 274 11.93 9.26 -3.11
N ARG A 275 11.73 9.01 -1.81
CA ARG A 275 12.26 9.87 -0.73
C ARG A 275 13.78 9.78 -0.59
N GLN A 276 14.37 8.63 -0.86
CA GLN A 276 15.80 8.45 -0.98
C GLN A 276 16.35 9.27 -2.17
N ILE A 277 15.70 9.24 -3.33
CA ILE A 277 16.09 10.08 -4.47
C ILE A 277 15.88 11.57 -4.17
N CYS A 278 14.89 11.94 -3.35
CA CYS A 278 14.70 13.31 -2.90
C CYS A 278 15.90 13.90 -2.15
N GLN A 279 16.83 13.09 -1.64
CA GLN A 279 18.04 13.60 -0.99
C GLN A 279 18.94 14.39 -1.95
N SER A 280 18.86 14.12 -3.27
CA SER A 280 19.49 14.94 -4.31
C SER A 280 18.59 16.06 -4.85
N GLY A 281 17.35 16.17 -4.38
CA GLY A 281 16.33 17.03 -5.00
C GLY A 281 16.01 16.66 -6.45
N PHE A 282 16.24 15.40 -6.85
CA PHE A 282 16.22 14.95 -8.25
C PHE A 282 17.20 15.73 -9.15
N GLN A 283 18.28 16.28 -8.59
CA GLN A 283 19.32 16.97 -9.32
C GLN A 283 20.44 15.99 -9.70
N ILE A 284 20.94 16.14 -10.94
CA ILE A 284 22.05 15.34 -11.45
C ILE A 284 23.39 16.08 -11.33
N SER A 285 23.31 17.41 -11.26
CA SER A 285 24.45 18.31 -11.25
C SER A 285 24.21 19.53 -10.37
N ASP A 286 25.28 20.14 -9.91
CA ASP A 286 25.26 21.44 -9.23
C ASP A 286 24.99 22.60 -10.21
N ALA A 287 24.96 23.83 -9.68
CA ALA A 287 24.75 25.05 -10.47
C ALA A 287 25.85 25.34 -11.51
N ARG A 288 26.99 24.64 -11.44
CA ARG A 288 28.12 24.76 -12.38
C ARG A 288 28.12 23.63 -13.41
N GLY A 289 27.15 22.71 -13.34
CA GLY A 289 27.05 21.56 -14.23
C GLY A 289 27.97 20.40 -13.85
N HIS A 290 28.62 20.43 -12.67
CA HIS A 290 29.37 19.28 -12.18
C HIS A 290 28.40 18.25 -11.59
N ALA A 291 28.73 16.96 -11.68
CA ALA A 291 27.94 15.92 -11.05
C ALA A 291 27.72 16.23 -9.56
N LEU A 292 26.51 16.00 -9.07
CA LEU A 292 26.19 16.21 -7.65
C LEU A 292 26.94 15.15 -6.82
N ILE A 293 27.80 15.57 -5.89
CA ILE A 293 28.57 14.67 -5.02
C ILE A 293 28.33 15.06 -3.55
N SER A 294 27.84 14.14 -2.72
CA SER A 294 27.72 14.38 -1.26
C SER A 294 29.06 14.41 -0.56
N SER A 295 29.09 14.91 0.67
CA SER A 295 30.25 14.78 1.58
C SER A 295 30.66 13.33 1.83
N SER A 296 29.72 12.38 1.76
CA SER A 296 29.97 10.93 1.86
C SER A 296 30.41 10.27 0.54
N GLY A 297 30.57 11.04 -0.54
CA GLY A 297 31.02 10.54 -1.84
C GLY A 297 29.95 9.83 -2.68
N GLY A 298 28.67 10.01 -2.34
CA GLY A 298 27.55 9.58 -3.17
C GLY A 298 27.45 10.45 -4.42
N ILE A 299 27.22 9.85 -5.60
CA ILE A 299 27.27 10.56 -6.89
C ILE A 299 25.88 10.56 -7.57
N GLY A 300 25.54 11.70 -8.16
CA GLY A 300 24.40 11.89 -9.05
C GLY A 300 23.03 11.81 -8.36
N ILE A 301 21.99 11.56 -9.15
CA ILE A 301 20.60 11.63 -8.67
C ILE A 301 20.28 10.67 -7.53
N ALA A 302 20.92 9.51 -7.51
CA ALA A 302 20.70 8.48 -6.50
C ALA A 302 21.72 8.52 -5.36
N GLN A 303 22.70 9.44 -5.42
CA GLN A 303 23.80 9.53 -4.47
C GLN A 303 24.52 8.16 -4.30
N LEU A 304 24.71 7.46 -5.43
CA LEU A 304 25.29 6.12 -5.45
C LEU A 304 26.83 6.22 -5.29
N PRO A 305 27.45 5.56 -4.28
CA PRO A 305 28.89 5.60 -4.10
C PRO A 305 29.64 4.96 -5.28
N ALA A 306 30.77 5.56 -5.68
CA ALA A 306 31.55 5.10 -6.84
C ALA A 306 32.03 3.64 -6.74
N ASN A 307 32.43 3.20 -5.54
CA ASN A 307 32.86 1.83 -5.29
C ASN A 307 31.71 0.82 -5.49
N ILE A 308 30.49 1.19 -5.10
CA ILE A 308 29.29 0.38 -5.33
C ILE A 308 28.96 0.37 -6.82
N ALA A 309 28.89 1.54 -7.45
CA ALA A 309 28.57 1.68 -8.87
C ALA A 309 29.48 0.84 -9.79
N ARG A 310 30.79 0.73 -9.46
CA ARG A 310 31.77 -0.09 -10.22
C ARG A 310 31.47 -1.59 -10.20
N ASN A 311 30.78 -2.08 -9.17
CA ASN A 311 30.54 -3.51 -8.98
C ASN A 311 29.13 -3.95 -9.41
N ILE A 312 28.24 -3.01 -9.73
CA ILE A 312 26.88 -3.34 -10.17
C ILE A 312 26.90 -3.91 -11.60
N PRO A 313 26.23 -5.05 -11.86
CA PRO A 313 26.09 -5.60 -13.20
C PRO A 313 25.39 -4.63 -14.15
N ARG A 314 25.94 -4.41 -15.35
CA ARG A 314 25.36 -3.42 -16.28
C ARG A 314 23.96 -3.78 -16.79
N CYS A 315 23.63 -5.07 -16.81
CA CYS A 315 22.31 -5.54 -17.23
C CYS A 315 21.16 -4.95 -16.39
N VAL A 316 21.46 -4.48 -15.16
CA VAL A 316 20.52 -3.82 -14.24
C VAL A 316 19.87 -2.59 -14.89
N THR A 317 20.57 -1.94 -15.82
CA THR A 317 20.07 -0.76 -16.54
C THR A 317 19.03 -1.09 -17.61
N ASN A 318 18.96 -2.34 -18.07
CA ASN A 318 18.00 -2.81 -19.05
C ASN A 318 16.94 -3.70 -18.40
N PHE A 319 16.36 -3.19 -17.30
CA PHE A 319 15.37 -3.87 -16.47
C PHE A 319 14.06 -4.20 -17.22
N VAL A 320 13.75 -3.45 -18.28
CA VAL A 320 12.61 -3.72 -19.17
C VAL A 320 12.79 -5.04 -19.94
N GLN A 321 14.01 -5.39 -20.36
CA GLN A 321 14.28 -6.57 -21.19
C GLN A 321 14.92 -7.74 -20.42
N ASN A 322 15.65 -7.48 -19.33
CA ASN A 322 16.47 -8.48 -18.62
C ASN A 322 15.84 -8.98 -17.30
N ALA A 323 14.52 -8.94 -17.22
CA ALA A 323 13.74 -8.79 -15.99
C ALA A 323 13.91 -9.82 -14.84
N GLN A 324 14.69 -10.89 -14.99
CA GLN A 324 14.73 -11.97 -14.00
C GLN A 324 16.09 -12.62 -13.75
N ASN A 325 17.16 -12.24 -14.48
CA ASN A 325 18.41 -13.03 -14.49
C ASN A 325 19.69 -12.20 -14.44
N CYS A 326 19.64 -10.94 -13.99
CA CYS A 326 20.83 -10.08 -13.96
C CYS A 326 21.95 -10.62 -13.06
N ASP A 327 21.57 -11.35 -12.03
CA ASP A 327 22.39 -12.06 -11.06
C ASP A 327 22.65 -13.53 -11.45
N GLN A 328 21.91 -14.11 -12.40
CA GLN A 328 21.87 -15.56 -12.64
C GLN A 328 22.42 -16.05 -13.98
N ARG A 329 22.86 -15.18 -14.91
CA ARG A 329 23.41 -15.64 -16.20
C ARG A 329 24.73 -15.00 -16.61
N VAL A 330 25.69 -15.88 -16.95
CA VAL A 330 26.76 -15.57 -17.90
C VAL A 330 26.09 -15.18 -19.23
N GLY A 331 26.14 -13.89 -19.62
CA GLY A 331 25.55 -13.39 -20.87
C GLY A 331 24.40 -12.38 -20.73
N SER A 332 24.12 -11.84 -19.54
CA SER A 332 23.19 -10.71 -19.40
C SER A 332 23.69 -9.50 -20.20
N LEU A 333 22.85 -8.92 -21.08
CA LEU A 333 23.26 -7.81 -21.96
C LEU A 333 22.87 -6.43 -21.38
N PRO A 334 23.77 -5.44 -21.35
CA PRO A 334 25.19 -5.54 -21.70
C PRO A 334 25.98 -6.31 -20.65
N THR A 335 26.93 -7.13 -21.10
CA THR A 335 27.82 -7.89 -20.23
C THR A 335 28.79 -6.94 -19.51
N GLY A 336 29.16 -7.29 -18.28
CA GLY A 336 30.14 -6.57 -17.48
C GLY A 336 29.54 -5.87 -16.26
N VAL A 337 30.43 -5.24 -15.51
CA VAL A 337 30.10 -4.45 -14.31
C VAL A 337 30.42 -2.98 -14.56
N GLY A 338 29.86 -2.11 -13.73
CA GLY A 338 30.17 -0.69 -13.76
C GLY A 338 29.06 0.13 -14.38
N ILE A 339 28.39 0.86 -13.50
CA ILE A 339 27.35 1.85 -13.76
C ILE A 339 28.00 3.23 -13.71
N ASP A 340 27.59 4.14 -14.60
CA ASP A 340 27.88 5.56 -14.46
C ASP A 340 26.86 6.21 -13.53
N PRO A 341 27.23 6.57 -12.28
CA PRO A 341 26.27 7.15 -11.33
C PRO A 341 25.85 8.58 -11.70
N THR A 342 26.50 9.22 -12.68
CA THR A 342 26.13 10.56 -13.18
C THR A 342 24.98 10.53 -14.19
N VAL A 343 24.66 9.35 -14.74
CA VAL A 343 23.59 9.17 -15.74
C VAL A 343 22.34 8.61 -15.07
N PRO A 344 21.22 9.36 -14.95
CA PRO A 344 20.01 8.91 -14.25
C PRO A 344 19.45 7.57 -14.72
N ALA A 345 19.46 7.35 -16.03
CA ALA A 345 19.01 6.10 -16.64
C ALA A 345 19.83 4.87 -16.22
N GLN A 346 21.05 5.07 -15.71
CA GLN A 346 21.87 4.01 -15.13
C GLN A 346 21.82 4.02 -13.60
N ALA A 347 21.91 5.20 -12.98
CA ALA A 347 21.97 5.39 -11.54
C ALA A 347 20.69 4.94 -10.81
N LEU A 348 19.50 5.25 -11.35
CA LEU A 348 18.23 4.90 -10.72
C LEU A 348 17.99 3.38 -10.66
N PRO A 349 18.07 2.62 -11.78
CA PRO A 349 18.00 1.16 -11.71
C PRO A 349 19.06 0.55 -10.79
N ALA A 350 20.29 1.07 -10.84
CA ALA A 350 21.39 0.61 -10.01
C ALA A 350 21.13 0.82 -8.51
N ALA A 351 20.55 1.96 -8.13
CA ALA A 351 20.19 2.25 -6.75
C ALA A 351 19.03 1.37 -6.26
N ALA A 352 17.99 1.18 -7.08
CA ALA A 352 16.87 0.28 -6.73
C ALA A 352 17.34 -1.17 -6.57
N TYR A 353 18.19 -1.66 -7.48
CA TYR A 353 18.81 -2.98 -7.37
C TYR A 353 19.69 -3.12 -6.11
N THR A 354 20.48 -2.08 -5.79
CA THR A 354 21.29 -2.08 -4.57
C THR A 354 20.39 -2.13 -3.33
N MET A 355 19.32 -1.33 -3.31
CA MET A 355 18.36 -1.34 -2.21
C MET A 355 17.65 -2.67 -2.06
N SER A 356 17.30 -3.35 -3.16
CA SER A 356 16.66 -4.67 -3.08
C SER A 356 17.60 -5.74 -2.52
N ILE A 357 18.89 -5.71 -2.88
CA ILE A 357 19.90 -6.59 -2.28
C ILE A 357 20.01 -6.34 -0.77
N LEU A 358 20.18 -5.07 -0.38
CA LEU A 358 20.31 -4.70 1.03
C LEU A 358 19.06 -5.06 1.82
N TYR A 359 17.88 -4.78 1.27
CA TYR A 359 16.60 -5.13 1.88
C TYR A 359 16.48 -6.64 2.07
N ASN A 360 16.77 -7.44 1.04
CA ASN A 360 16.74 -8.90 1.14
C ASN A 360 17.76 -9.43 2.15
N HIS A 361 18.95 -8.82 2.23
CA HIS A 361 19.96 -9.15 3.22
C HIS A 361 19.44 -8.93 4.65
N TYR A 362 18.95 -7.72 4.98
CA TYR A 362 18.48 -7.42 6.33
C TYR A 362 17.13 -8.05 6.66
N ARG A 363 16.33 -8.45 5.68
CA ARG A 363 15.12 -9.25 5.92
C ARG A 363 15.45 -10.63 6.51
N GLN A 364 16.67 -11.13 6.31
CA GLN A 364 17.16 -12.35 6.94
C GLN A 364 17.78 -12.12 8.32
N ASN A 365 17.89 -10.87 8.76
CA ASN A 365 18.45 -10.57 10.08
C ASN A 365 17.49 -11.08 11.18
N PRO A 366 17.98 -11.82 12.20
CA PRO A 366 17.15 -12.34 13.28
C PRO A 366 16.33 -11.28 14.04
N LEU A 367 16.85 -10.05 14.15
CA LEU A 367 16.13 -8.93 14.79
C LEU A 367 14.89 -8.50 13.98
N VAL A 368 14.94 -8.67 12.67
CA VAL A 368 13.85 -8.32 11.75
C VAL A 368 12.86 -9.48 11.64
N GLN A 369 13.36 -10.71 11.52
CA GLN A 369 12.52 -11.90 11.36
C GLN A 369 11.59 -12.12 12.56
N THR A 370 12.08 -11.87 13.78
CA THR A 370 11.29 -12.02 15.00
C THR A 370 10.13 -11.03 15.09
N ALA A 371 10.30 -9.83 14.54
CA ALA A 371 9.28 -8.79 14.53
C ALA A 371 8.35 -8.83 13.30
N GLN A 372 8.71 -9.61 12.26
CA GLN A 372 8.09 -9.54 10.93
C GLN A 372 7.98 -8.10 10.41
N ASP A 373 8.97 -7.28 10.75
CA ASP A 373 8.96 -5.83 10.56
C ASP A 373 9.70 -5.49 9.26
N THR A 374 8.94 -5.40 8.16
CA THR A 374 9.48 -5.01 6.84
C THR A 374 10.07 -3.62 6.88
N LEU A 375 9.51 -2.71 7.68
CA LEU A 375 10.05 -1.37 7.85
C LEU A 375 11.43 -1.42 8.51
N ALA A 376 11.62 -2.22 9.57
CA ALA A 376 12.94 -2.39 10.20
C ALA A 376 14.01 -2.90 9.23
N ALA A 377 13.67 -3.89 8.38
CA ALA A 377 14.57 -4.38 7.34
C ALA A 377 14.98 -3.27 6.36
N TYR A 378 14.00 -2.46 5.97
CA TYR A 378 14.21 -1.34 5.05
C TYR A 378 15.02 -0.21 5.70
N THR A 379 14.79 0.07 6.99
CA THR A 379 15.59 1.02 7.78
C THR A 379 17.06 0.61 7.84
N MET A 380 17.35 -0.69 8.06
CA MET A 380 18.71 -1.22 7.99
C MET A 380 19.30 -1.12 6.57
N ALA A 381 18.49 -1.36 5.53
CA ALA A 381 18.93 -1.21 4.15
C ALA A 381 19.28 0.25 3.80
N LEU A 382 18.48 1.22 4.25
CA LEU A 382 18.78 2.65 4.10
C LEU A 382 20.07 3.04 4.82
N ALA A 383 20.25 2.58 6.07
CA ALA A 383 21.47 2.79 6.83
C ALA A 383 22.68 2.23 6.08
N ALA A 384 22.57 1.03 5.54
CA ALA A 384 23.65 0.37 4.80
C ALA A 384 23.90 0.99 3.43
N TYR A 385 22.89 1.57 2.79
CA TYR A 385 23.06 2.33 1.55
C TYR A 385 23.91 3.58 1.80
N ASN A 386 23.71 4.24 2.94
CA ASN A 386 24.40 5.48 3.29
C ASN A 386 25.79 5.24 3.94
N ALA A 387 25.88 4.35 4.93
CA ALA A 387 27.09 4.11 5.74
C ALA A 387 27.84 2.81 5.37
N GLY A 388 27.25 1.95 4.54
CA GLY A 388 27.80 0.63 4.20
C GLY A 388 27.29 -0.51 5.09
N PRO A 389 27.15 -1.75 4.57
CA PRO A 389 26.63 -2.88 5.35
C PRO A 389 27.43 -3.21 6.60
N SER A 390 28.76 -3.20 6.52
CA SER A 390 29.63 -3.52 7.66
C SER A 390 29.41 -2.63 8.88
N VAL A 391 29.06 -1.35 8.67
CA VAL A 391 28.78 -0.41 9.77
C VAL A 391 27.47 -0.79 10.46
N VAL A 392 26.43 -1.10 9.69
CA VAL A 392 25.13 -1.52 10.21
C VAL A 392 25.25 -2.87 10.91
N ASP A 393 25.93 -3.85 10.32
CA ASP A 393 26.17 -5.15 10.94
C ASP A 393 26.91 -5.02 12.27
N ASN A 394 27.93 -4.15 12.33
CA ASN A 394 28.66 -3.90 13.57
C ASN A 394 27.77 -3.24 14.63
N ALA A 395 26.94 -2.25 14.26
CA ALA A 395 26.00 -1.62 15.17
C ALA A 395 24.94 -2.61 15.69
N VAL A 396 24.41 -3.46 14.81
CA VAL A 396 23.46 -4.53 15.14
C VAL A 396 24.10 -5.56 16.08
N ASN A 397 25.34 -5.99 15.83
CA ASN A 397 26.01 -6.96 16.69
C ASN A 397 26.39 -6.39 18.05
N THR A 398 26.74 -5.10 18.11
CA THR A 398 27.13 -4.43 19.35
C THR A 398 25.91 -4.15 20.25
N CYS A 399 24.78 -3.79 19.66
CA CYS A 399 23.64 -3.21 20.40
C CYS A 399 22.28 -3.87 20.16
N GLY A 400 22.22 -4.88 19.29
CA GLY A 400 20.98 -5.54 18.88
C GLY A 400 20.30 -6.40 19.95
N SER A 401 20.94 -6.61 21.10
CA SER A 401 20.32 -7.30 22.24
C SER A 401 19.17 -6.50 22.88
N VAL A 402 19.11 -5.19 22.63
CA VAL A 402 18.00 -4.32 22.99
C VAL A 402 17.13 -4.17 21.73
N LYS A 403 15.82 -4.47 21.82
CA LYS A 403 14.78 -4.43 20.77
C LYS A 403 15.06 -3.47 19.60
N THR A 404 14.56 -3.80 18.40
CA THR A 404 14.65 -3.14 17.06
C THR A 404 15.12 -1.67 16.92
N ALA A 405 14.97 -0.79 17.90
CA ALA A 405 15.48 0.58 17.90
C ALA A 405 16.92 0.75 18.47
N GLY A 406 17.45 -0.21 19.24
CA GLY A 406 18.74 -0.05 19.96
C GLY A 406 19.98 0.07 19.06
N TRP A 407 19.96 -0.55 17.88
CA TRP A 407 21.10 -0.51 16.95
C TRP A 407 21.26 0.86 16.28
N LEU A 408 20.17 1.60 16.03
CA LEU A 408 20.22 2.94 15.44
C LEU A 408 21.00 3.92 16.34
N SER A 409 20.80 3.86 17.66
CA SER A 409 21.58 4.69 18.60
C SER A 409 23.07 4.35 18.62
N CYS A 410 23.46 3.15 18.18
CA CYS A 410 24.86 2.73 18.14
C CYS A 410 25.59 3.14 16.87
N LEU A 411 24.86 3.48 15.80
CA LEU A 411 25.46 4.17 14.66
C LEU A 411 26.08 5.51 15.09
N ASP A 412 25.41 6.26 15.97
CA ASP A 412 25.89 7.54 16.48
C ASP A 412 27.21 7.40 17.26
N HIS A 413 27.36 6.33 18.06
CA HIS A 413 28.52 6.13 18.92
C HIS A 413 29.78 5.70 18.16
N GLN A 414 29.64 5.11 16.99
CA GLN A 414 30.77 4.62 16.20
C GLN A 414 31.48 5.73 15.39
N GLN A 415 31.16 7.01 15.66
CA GLN A 415 31.66 8.19 14.93
C GLN A 415 31.40 8.13 13.41
N ALA A 416 30.54 7.23 12.96
CA ALA A 416 30.21 6.97 11.58
C ALA A 416 28.87 7.61 11.22
N ASP A 417 28.82 8.95 11.24
CA ASP A 417 27.72 9.76 10.69
C ASP A 417 26.43 9.87 11.54
N HIS A 418 26.32 10.94 12.34
CA HIS A 418 25.01 11.55 12.66
C HIS A 418 24.17 11.78 11.39
N HIS A 419 24.85 11.98 10.25
CA HIS A 419 24.24 12.09 8.93
C HIS A 419 23.42 10.86 8.52
N THR A 420 23.77 9.63 8.95
CA THR A 420 23.02 8.42 8.57
C THR A 420 21.66 8.36 9.26
N ARG A 421 21.60 8.71 10.55
CA ARG A 421 20.32 8.75 11.27
C ARG A 421 19.41 9.84 10.73
N ASP A 422 19.96 11.02 10.45
CA ASP A 422 19.20 12.13 9.86
C ASP A 422 18.74 11.79 8.43
N TYR A 423 19.58 11.11 7.65
CA TYR A 423 19.21 10.55 6.35
C TYR A 423 18.04 9.57 6.46
N ILE A 424 18.10 8.61 7.39
CA ILE A 424 17.02 7.64 7.61
C ILE A 424 15.73 8.36 7.97
N ARG A 425 15.77 9.30 8.93
CA ARG A 425 14.59 10.08 9.33
C ARG A 425 13.99 10.86 8.15
N ALA A 426 14.84 11.51 7.37
CA ALA A 426 14.41 12.25 6.18
C ALA A 426 13.74 11.32 5.15
N VAL A 427 14.28 10.12 4.92
CA VAL A 427 13.69 9.14 3.99
C VAL A 427 12.42 8.50 4.54
N LEU A 428 12.36 8.19 5.83
CA LEU A 428 11.15 7.63 6.47
C LEU A 428 10.07 8.69 6.73
N GLY A 429 10.41 9.99 6.56
CA GLY A 429 9.50 11.11 6.81
C GLY A 429 9.22 11.32 8.29
N GLU A 430 10.17 10.93 9.14
CA GLU A 430 10.14 11.25 10.56
C GLU A 430 10.64 12.68 10.74
N LYS A 431 9.90 13.49 11.51
CA LYS A 431 10.37 14.83 11.89
C LYS A 431 11.61 14.68 12.77
N ALA A 432 12.68 15.41 12.43
CA ALA A 432 14.01 15.32 13.05
C ALA A 432 13.98 15.55 14.57
#